data_AF-A0A621B6U3-F1
#
_entry.id   AF-A0A621B6U3-F1
#
_cell.length_a   1.000
_cell.length_b   1.000
_cell.length_c   1.000
_cell.angle_alpha   90.00
_cell.angle_beta   90.00
_cell.angle_gamma   90.00
#
_symmetry.space_group_name_H-M   'P 1'
#
loop_
_entity.id
_entity.type
_entity.pdbx_description
1 polymer ?
#
loop_
_entity_poly.entity_id
_entity_poly.type
_entity_poly.pdbx_seq_one_letter_code
_entity_poly.pdbx_strand_id
1 'polypeptide(L)'
;ESNREWLREAWGENARGEWPADNFLIRGTRFNQGVLLKFMMDAGADIIGDPSQSHCVAIDARAPLYDGGICTRVDCVSLGIVVNRDAERFYDEGEDFWPKRYAIWGRLVAQQPGQIGYSIIDSKAIGHFMPPVFPGAQANTLAELACQLGLDAEKFTHTVTQYNQACQPGHFDHTLLDDCATKNLTPAKTHWARPLDAPPYYGYALRPGITFTYLGLKVNERAAVHFAGHPSRNLFVAGEMMAGNVLGKGYTAGVGMSIGTTFGRIAGIEAARAAHKEAQHETA
;
A
#
# COMPACT_ATOMS: atom_id res chain seq x y z
N GLU A 1 8.91 9.68 0.24
CA GLU A 1 7.68 9.41 -0.55
C GLU A 1 7.16 10.59 -1.39
N SER A 2 7.38 11.86 -1.05
CA SER A 2 6.80 12.99 -1.83
C SER A 2 7.68 13.53 -2.95
N ASN A 3 8.92 13.06 -3.04
CA ASN A 3 9.81 13.33 -4.17
C ASN A 3 9.46 12.38 -5.32
N ARG A 4 8.66 12.87 -6.27
CA ARG A 4 8.12 12.05 -7.38
C ARG A 4 9.19 11.61 -8.37
N GLU A 5 10.19 12.44 -8.64
CA GLU A 5 11.30 12.09 -9.53
C GLU A 5 12.12 10.95 -8.91
N TRP A 6 12.44 11.05 -7.62
CA TRP A 6 13.19 10.00 -6.94
C TRP A 6 12.37 8.71 -6.77
N LEU A 7 11.06 8.81 -6.54
CA LEU A 7 10.17 7.64 -6.57
C LEU A 7 10.17 6.97 -7.95
N ARG A 8 10.08 7.76 -9.02
CA ARG A 8 10.10 7.27 -10.40
C ARG A 8 11.41 6.52 -10.68
N GLU A 9 12.55 7.11 -10.33
CA GLU A 9 13.87 6.47 -10.42
C GLU A 9 13.93 5.16 -9.62
N ALA A 10 13.49 5.18 -8.35
CA ALA A 10 13.56 4.05 -7.44
C ALA A 10 12.70 2.85 -7.88
N TRP A 11 11.55 3.10 -8.49
CA TRP A 11 10.66 2.04 -8.98
C TRP A 11 11.00 1.58 -10.41
N GLY A 12 11.71 2.42 -11.17
CA GLY A 12 12.14 2.12 -12.52
C GLY A 12 10.98 1.94 -13.51
N GLU A 13 11.31 1.39 -14.66
CA GLU A 13 10.37 1.02 -15.71
C GLU A 13 10.01 -0.46 -15.57
N ASN A 14 8.73 -0.80 -15.72
CA ASN A 14 8.26 -2.18 -15.68
C ASN A 14 8.39 -2.86 -17.06
N ALA A 15 8.04 -4.15 -17.13
CA ALA A 15 8.12 -4.93 -18.37
C ALA A 15 7.23 -4.43 -19.53
N ARG A 16 6.31 -3.49 -19.28
CA ARG A 16 5.44 -2.87 -20.30
C ARG A 16 5.93 -1.51 -20.77
N GLY A 17 7.09 -1.05 -20.31
CA GLY A 17 7.59 0.28 -20.61
C GLY A 17 6.89 1.41 -19.84
N GLU A 18 6.18 1.06 -18.75
CA GLU A 18 5.48 2.02 -17.90
C GLU A 18 6.28 2.26 -16.62
N TRP A 19 6.13 3.44 -16.03
CA TRP A 19 6.75 3.78 -14.76
C TRP A 19 5.73 3.59 -13.63
N PRO A 20 5.85 2.54 -12.79
CA PRO A 20 4.82 2.23 -11.79
C PRO A 20 4.51 3.37 -10.83
N ALA A 21 5.48 4.24 -10.54
CA ALA A 21 5.32 5.33 -9.59
C ALA A 21 4.62 6.58 -10.16
N ASP A 22 4.41 6.68 -11.49
CA ASP A 22 3.94 7.93 -12.12
C ASP A 22 2.56 8.37 -11.61
N ASN A 23 1.70 7.40 -11.35
CA ASN A 23 0.32 7.59 -10.92
C ASN A 23 0.11 7.35 -9.41
N PHE A 24 1.19 7.36 -8.62
CA PHE A 24 1.07 7.30 -7.17
C PHE A 24 0.39 8.56 -6.63
N LEU A 25 -0.58 8.34 -5.76
CA LEU A 25 -1.17 9.37 -4.94
C LEU A 25 -0.50 9.33 -3.57
N ILE A 26 -0.16 10.50 -3.04
CA ILE A 26 0.62 10.63 -1.80
C ILE A 26 -0.38 10.87 -0.67
N ARG A 27 -0.48 9.89 0.22
CA ARG A 27 -1.46 9.94 1.32
C ARG A 27 -1.04 10.93 2.41
N GLY A 28 0.25 11.21 2.51
CA GLY A 28 0.83 12.19 3.43
C GLY A 28 1.11 13.54 2.76
N THR A 29 2.01 14.28 3.39
CA THR A 29 2.28 15.67 3.05
C THR A 29 3.19 15.84 1.84
N ARG A 30 2.99 16.91 1.07
CA ARG A 30 3.89 17.30 -0.03
C ARG A 30 5.32 17.62 0.42
N PHE A 31 5.59 17.78 1.71
CA PHE A 31 6.90 18.20 2.22
C PHE A 31 7.89 17.06 2.49
N ASN A 32 7.46 15.80 2.45
CA ASN A 32 8.33 14.63 2.68
C ASN A 32 9.20 14.30 1.45
N GLN A 33 10.10 15.23 1.12
CA GLN A 33 10.93 15.21 -0.09
C GLN A 33 12.21 14.37 0.04
N GLY A 34 12.47 13.78 1.21
CA GLY A 34 13.65 12.94 1.44
C GLY A 34 14.99 13.69 1.41
N VAL A 35 14.97 15.02 1.52
CA VAL A 35 16.17 15.89 1.40
C VAL A 35 17.29 15.44 2.34
N LEU A 36 16.98 15.25 3.63
CA LEU A 36 17.97 14.81 4.61
C LEU A 36 18.42 13.37 4.38
N LEU A 37 17.53 12.47 3.96
CA LEU A 37 17.91 11.10 3.64
C LEU A 37 18.93 11.08 2.50
N LYS A 38 18.66 11.81 1.41
CA LYS A 38 19.55 11.90 0.25
C LYS A 38 20.89 12.54 0.60
N PHE A 39 20.88 13.64 1.37
CA PHE A 39 22.10 14.26 1.88
C PHE A 39 22.96 13.27 2.69
N MET A 40 22.33 12.50 3.58
CA MET A 40 23.05 11.52 4.41
C MET A 40 23.62 10.37 3.58
N MET A 41 22.93 9.93 2.52
CA MET A 41 23.46 8.97 1.55
C MET A 41 24.73 9.51 0.90
N ASP A 42 24.70 10.74 0.41
CA ASP A 42 25.84 11.40 -0.25
C ASP A 42 27.01 11.62 0.73
N ALA A 43 26.71 11.82 2.02
CA ALA A 43 27.68 11.93 3.10
C ALA A 43 28.28 10.57 3.53
N GLY A 44 27.89 9.45 2.92
CA GLY A 44 28.44 8.13 3.17
C GLY A 44 27.81 7.36 4.33
N ALA A 45 26.60 7.74 4.77
CA ALA A 45 25.86 6.94 5.74
C ALA A 45 25.46 5.59 5.16
N ASP A 46 25.51 4.53 5.98
CA ASP A 46 25.05 3.21 5.60
C ASP A 46 23.52 3.22 5.43
N ILE A 47 23.04 2.63 4.34
CA ILE A 47 21.61 2.60 3.97
C ILE A 47 21.06 1.18 4.11
N ILE A 48 19.78 1.09 4.44
CA ILE A 48 19.04 -0.17 4.54
C ILE A 48 17.66 -0.04 3.89
N GLY A 49 17.15 -1.16 3.40
CA GLY A 49 15.85 -1.25 2.74
C GLY A 49 15.94 -1.18 1.21
N ASP A 50 14.95 -1.77 0.55
CA ASP A 50 14.79 -1.69 -0.91
C ASP A 50 14.03 -0.39 -1.25
N PRO A 51 14.58 0.48 -2.14
CA PRO A 51 13.95 1.75 -2.56
C PRO A 51 12.53 1.61 -3.11
N SER A 52 12.17 0.44 -3.65
CA SER A 52 10.84 0.15 -4.15
C SER A 52 9.86 -0.31 -3.06
N GLN A 53 10.31 -0.51 -1.81
CA GLN A 53 9.44 -0.93 -0.71
C GLN A 53 8.86 0.27 0.03
N SER A 54 7.56 0.22 0.29
CA SER A 54 6.81 1.29 0.94
C SER A 54 5.51 0.75 1.53
N HIS A 55 4.94 1.51 2.46
CA HIS A 55 3.55 1.34 2.83
C HIS A 55 2.68 1.95 1.72
N CYS A 56 2.16 1.09 0.86
CA CYS A 56 1.35 1.47 -0.29
C CYS A 56 -0.01 0.76 -0.24
N VAL A 57 -1.11 1.49 -0.45
CA VAL A 57 -2.46 0.96 -0.27
C VAL A 57 -3.30 1.25 -1.50
N ALA A 58 -4.27 0.40 -1.85
CA ALA A 58 -5.25 0.76 -2.85
C ALA A 58 -6.21 1.81 -2.28
N ILE A 59 -6.26 2.98 -2.90
CA ILE A 59 -7.14 4.09 -2.52
C ILE A 59 -8.02 4.49 -3.70
N ASP A 60 -9.10 5.23 -3.47
CA ASP A 60 -9.95 5.76 -4.52
C ASP A 60 -9.11 6.59 -5.51
N ALA A 61 -9.23 6.29 -6.80
CA ALA A 61 -8.44 6.92 -7.86
C ALA A 61 -8.69 8.44 -8.01
N ARG A 62 -9.78 8.94 -7.43
CA ARG A 62 -10.16 10.37 -7.40
C ARG A 62 -9.62 11.11 -6.18
N ALA A 63 -8.92 10.41 -5.27
CA ALA A 63 -8.25 11.05 -4.14
C ALA A 63 -7.29 12.15 -4.60
N PRO A 64 -7.10 13.22 -3.81
CA PRO A 64 -6.15 14.27 -4.14
C PRO A 64 -4.72 13.72 -4.21
N LEU A 65 -3.85 14.42 -4.94
CA LEU A 65 -2.45 14.02 -5.08
C LEU A 65 -1.70 13.99 -3.73
N TYR A 66 -2.06 14.86 -2.78
CA TYR A 66 -1.45 14.95 -1.46
C TYR A 66 -2.51 14.95 -0.36
N ASP A 67 -2.14 14.54 0.86
CA ASP A 67 -2.91 14.69 2.09
C ASP A 67 -4.31 14.00 2.09
N GLY A 68 -4.51 12.99 1.22
CA GLY A 68 -5.73 12.17 1.20
C GLY A 68 -5.87 11.20 2.38
N GLY A 69 -4.79 10.93 3.12
CA GLY A 69 -4.82 10.23 4.39
C GLY A 69 -5.45 8.83 4.38
N ILE A 70 -6.10 8.48 5.49
CA ILE A 70 -6.72 7.17 5.70
C ILE A 70 -8.12 7.03 5.10
N CYS A 71 -8.85 8.15 4.94
CA CYS A 71 -10.23 8.13 4.47
C CYS A 71 -10.37 7.78 2.97
N THR A 72 -9.30 7.91 2.20
CA THR A 72 -9.29 7.59 0.76
C THR A 72 -9.22 6.09 0.46
N ARG A 73 -9.00 5.25 1.48
CA ARG A 73 -8.92 3.79 1.32
C ARG A 73 -10.27 3.21 0.90
N VAL A 74 -10.24 2.17 0.05
CA VAL A 74 -11.43 1.40 -0.35
C VAL A 74 -11.33 0.01 0.26
N ASP A 75 -12.26 -0.33 1.16
CA ASP A 75 -12.18 -1.51 2.03
C ASP A 75 -12.95 -2.73 1.52
N CYS A 76 -13.58 -2.64 0.35
CA CYS A 76 -14.42 -3.72 -0.18
C CYS A 76 -13.67 -4.73 -1.07
N VAL A 77 -12.34 -4.63 -1.18
CA VAL A 77 -11.52 -5.50 -2.05
C VAL A 77 -11.76 -6.98 -1.79
N SER A 78 -11.76 -7.41 -0.52
CA SER A 78 -11.99 -8.82 -0.16
C SER A 78 -13.43 -9.28 -0.37
N LEU A 79 -14.40 -8.35 -0.43
CA LEU A 79 -15.83 -8.63 -0.55
C LEU A 79 -16.31 -8.77 -1.99
N GLY A 80 -15.41 -8.65 -2.97
CA GLY A 80 -15.69 -8.86 -4.38
C GLY A 80 -14.46 -9.30 -5.16
N ILE A 81 -14.30 -8.76 -6.36
CA ILE A 81 -13.12 -9.00 -7.22
C ILE A 81 -12.44 -7.68 -7.59
N VAL A 82 -11.18 -7.74 -8.01
CA VAL A 82 -10.45 -6.60 -8.54
C VAL A 82 -9.99 -6.89 -9.96
N VAL A 83 -10.37 -6.03 -10.90
CA VAL A 83 -9.93 -6.10 -12.30
C VAL A 83 -9.03 -4.92 -12.65
N ASN A 84 -8.07 -5.10 -13.55
CA ASN A 84 -7.27 -4.01 -14.12
C ASN A 84 -8.04 -3.28 -15.24
N ARG A 85 -7.40 -2.32 -15.92
CA ARG A 85 -8.00 -1.59 -17.04
C ARG A 85 -8.37 -2.45 -18.26
N ASP A 86 -7.77 -3.64 -18.36
CA ASP A 86 -8.03 -4.60 -19.44
C ASP A 86 -9.14 -5.60 -19.06
N ALA A 87 -9.81 -5.36 -17.93
CA ALA A 87 -10.87 -6.18 -17.34
C ALA A 87 -10.42 -7.58 -16.89
N GLU A 88 -9.14 -7.73 -16.55
CA GLU A 88 -8.55 -8.97 -16.08
C GLU A 88 -8.31 -8.93 -14.57
N ARG A 89 -8.62 -10.02 -13.88
CA ARG A 89 -8.20 -10.23 -12.48
C ARG A 89 -6.70 -10.51 -12.43
N PHE A 90 -6.02 -9.98 -11.42
CA PHE A 90 -4.55 -10.05 -11.35
C PHE A 90 -3.99 -10.51 -9.99
N TYR A 91 -4.84 -10.75 -8.99
CA TYR A 91 -4.41 -11.29 -7.70
C TYR A 91 -5.57 -12.00 -6.95
N ASP A 92 -5.25 -12.74 -5.90
CA ASP A 92 -6.21 -13.36 -4.99
C ASP A 92 -6.77 -12.32 -4.00
N GLU A 93 -8.01 -11.88 -4.22
CA GLU A 93 -8.72 -10.94 -3.33
C GLU A 93 -9.08 -11.53 -1.98
N GLY A 94 -9.02 -12.85 -1.83
CA GLY A 94 -9.29 -13.59 -0.60
C GLY A 94 -8.04 -14.05 0.15
N GLU A 95 -6.81 -13.71 -0.26
CA GLU A 95 -5.59 -14.31 0.32
C GLU A 95 -5.48 -14.11 1.83
N ASP A 96 -5.85 -12.94 2.35
CA ASP A 96 -5.70 -12.62 3.77
C ASP A 96 -6.72 -11.59 4.25
N PHE A 97 -6.97 -11.62 5.57
CA PHE A 97 -8.00 -10.87 6.26
C PHE A 97 -7.58 -9.42 6.57
N TRP A 98 -8.57 -8.53 6.58
CA TRP A 98 -8.42 -7.19 7.13
C TRP A 98 -8.21 -7.27 8.66
N PRO A 99 -7.29 -6.53 9.30
CA PRO A 99 -6.41 -5.47 8.77
C PRO A 99 -4.98 -5.96 8.46
N LYS A 100 -4.74 -7.26 8.32
CA LYS A 100 -3.38 -7.84 8.39
C LYS A 100 -2.54 -7.70 7.12
N ARG A 101 -3.14 -7.56 5.91
CA ARG A 101 -2.39 -7.45 4.63
C ARG A 101 -2.94 -6.52 3.55
N TYR A 102 -3.85 -5.59 3.87
CA TYR A 102 -4.39 -4.63 2.88
C TYR A 102 -3.32 -3.77 2.16
N ALA A 103 -2.12 -3.64 2.74
CA ALA A 103 -1.01 -2.87 2.18
C ALA A 103 -0.29 -3.54 0.99
N ILE A 104 -0.70 -4.71 0.51
CA ILE A 104 -0.14 -5.27 -0.73
C ILE A 104 -0.84 -4.71 -1.97
N TRP A 105 -2.12 -4.35 -1.85
CA TRP A 105 -2.96 -3.95 -2.98
C TRP A 105 -2.49 -2.68 -3.67
N GLY A 106 -1.91 -1.72 -2.94
CA GLY A 106 -1.31 -0.55 -3.57
C GLY A 106 -0.17 -0.92 -4.52
N ARG A 107 0.70 -1.86 -4.10
CA ARG A 107 1.79 -2.37 -4.96
C ARG A 107 1.26 -3.20 -6.12
N LEU A 108 0.24 -4.03 -5.90
CA LEU A 108 -0.35 -4.83 -6.98
C LEU A 108 -0.96 -3.94 -8.06
N VAL A 109 -1.72 -2.91 -7.66
CA VAL A 109 -2.29 -1.90 -8.57
C VAL A 109 -1.18 -1.09 -9.27
N ALA A 110 -0.09 -0.76 -8.58
CA ALA A 110 1.07 -0.08 -9.19
C ALA A 110 1.67 -0.86 -10.36
N GLN A 111 1.59 -2.19 -10.30
CA GLN A 111 2.10 -3.09 -11.34
C GLN A 111 1.05 -3.41 -12.41
N GLN A 112 -0.15 -2.84 -12.36
CA GLN A 112 -1.16 -2.98 -13.42
C GLN A 112 -1.00 -1.91 -14.51
N PRO A 113 -1.46 -2.19 -15.74
CA PRO A 113 -1.42 -1.21 -16.83
C PRO A 113 -2.11 0.10 -16.44
N GLY A 114 -1.46 1.24 -16.67
CA GLY A 114 -1.93 2.55 -16.22
C GLY A 114 -2.05 2.74 -14.70
N GLN A 115 -1.46 1.84 -13.90
CA GLN A 115 -1.49 1.87 -12.43
C GLN A 115 -2.90 2.02 -11.86
N ILE A 116 -3.88 1.36 -12.50
CA ILE A 116 -5.29 1.46 -12.14
C ILE A 116 -5.90 0.06 -12.02
N GLY A 117 -6.77 -0.09 -11.02
CA GLY A 117 -7.62 -1.25 -10.85
C GLY A 117 -9.02 -0.83 -10.45
N TYR A 118 -9.96 -1.77 -10.41
CA TYR A 118 -11.35 -1.52 -10.08
C TYR A 118 -11.84 -2.59 -9.13
N SER A 119 -12.23 -2.18 -7.92
CA SER A 119 -12.91 -3.08 -6.98
C SER A 119 -14.37 -3.18 -7.36
N ILE A 120 -14.83 -4.40 -7.63
CA ILE A 120 -16.18 -4.69 -8.10
C ILE A 120 -16.89 -5.51 -7.04
N ILE A 121 -18.04 -5.02 -6.60
CA ILE A 121 -18.92 -5.69 -5.64
C ILE A 121 -20.37 -5.64 -6.12
N ASP A 122 -21.24 -6.40 -5.48
CA ASP A 122 -22.68 -6.30 -5.64
C ASP A 122 -23.35 -5.92 -4.31
N SER A 123 -24.69 -5.85 -4.31
CA SER A 123 -25.47 -5.43 -3.15
C SER A 123 -25.19 -6.22 -1.87
N LYS A 124 -24.72 -7.47 -1.96
CA LYS A 124 -24.43 -8.32 -0.80
C LYS A 124 -23.22 -7.85 0.00
N ALA A 125 -22.36 -6.98 -0.54
CA ALA A 125 -21.20 -6.45 0.18
C ALA A 125 -21.52 -5.15 0.94
N ILE A 126 -22.60 -4.45 0.56
CA ILE A 126 -22.98 -3.20 1.19
C ILE A 126 -23.33 -3.43 2.67
N GLY A 127 -22.78 -2.60 3.55
CA GLY A 127 -22.92 -2.73 5.00
C GLY A 127 -21.83 -3.57 5.69
N HIS A 128 -20.96 -4.25 4.94
CA HIS A 128 -19.86 -5.06 5.47
C HIS A 128 -18.49 -4.37 5.45
N PHE A 129 -18.43 -3.10 5.05
CA PHE A 129 -17.19 -2.32 4.98
C PHE A 129 -17.48 -0.84 5.25
N MET A 130 -16.43 -0.06 5.57
CA MET A 130 -16.55 1.38 5.74
C MET A 130 -16.88 2.04 4.40
N PRO A 131 -17.95 2.85 4.30
CA PRO A 131 -18.28 3.56 3.07
C PRO A 131 -17.11 4.44 2.58
N PRO A 132 -16.74 4.35 1.29
CA PRO A 132 -15.70 5.22 0.73
C PRO A 132 -16.15 6.67 0.72
N VAL A 133 -15.18 7.59 0.77
CA VAL A 133 -15.44 9.05 0.74
C VAL A 133 -16.17 9.48 -0.54
N PHE A 134 -15.88 8.81 -1.66
CA PHE A 134 -16.51 9.09 -2.94
C PHE A 134 -17.48 7.97 -3.30
N PRO A 135 -18.68 8.29 -3.83
CA PRO A 135 -19.61 7.25 -4.28
C PRO A 135 -18.99 6.44 -5.42
N GLY A 136 -19.22 5.13 -5.41
CA GLY A 136 -18.83 4.24 -6.50
C GLY A 136 -19.72 4.43 -7.73
N ALA A 137 -19.24 3.98 -8.89
CA ALA A 137 -20.12 3.75 -10.03
C ALA A 137 -21.16 2.70 -9.63
N GLN A 138 -22.41 2.86 -10.09
CA GLN A 138 -23.52 1.99 -9.72
C GLN A 138 -24.37 1.69 -10.96
N ALA A 139 -24.65 0.42 -11.20
CA ALA A 139 -25.48 -0.01 -12.32
C ALA A 139 -26.28 -1.27 -11.98
N ASN A 140 -27.37 -1.52 -12.71
CA ASN A 140 -28.18 -2.73 -12.53
C ASN A 140 -27.68 -3.90 -13.38
N THR A 141 -26.76 -3.65 -14.30
CA THR A 141 -26.11 -4.67 -15.13
C THR A 141 -24.59 -4.50 -15.16
N LEU A 142 -23.86 -5.60 -15.38
CA LEU A 142 -22.40 -5.59 -15.50
C LEU A 142 -21.92 -4.78 -16.71
N ALA A 143 -22.67 -4.83 -17.83
CA ALA A 143 -22.33 -4.07 -19.04
C ALA A 143 -22.45 -2.55 -18.82
N GLU A 144 -23.52 -2.09 -18.18
CA GLU A 144 -23.67 -0.68 -17.79
C GLU A 144 -22.57 -0.25 -16.82
N LEU A 145 -22.20 -1.10 -15.85
CA LEU A 145 -21.11 -0.82 -14.93
C LEU A 145 -19.78 -0.67 -15.67
N ALA A 146 -19.47 -1.57 -16.59
CA ALA A 146 -18.26 -1.49 -17.41
C ALA A 146 -18.18 -0.18 -18.19
N CYS A 147 -19.28 0.23 -18.83
CA CYS A 147 -19.36 1.50 -19.53
C CYS A 147 -19.08 2.70 -18.61
N GLN A 148 -19.65 2.72 -17.39
CA GLN A 148 -19.39 3.78 -16.41
C GLN A 148 -17.92 3.82 -15.95
N LEU A 149 -17.27 2.66 -15.85
CA LEU A 149 -15.87 2.53 -15.44
C LEU A 149 -14.86 2.74 -16.57
N GLY A 150 -15.32 2.80 -17.82
CA GLY A 150 -14.47 2.87 -19.02
C GLY A 150 -13.79 1.55 -19.36
N LEU A 151 -14.38 0.42 -18.97
CA LEU A 151 -13.90 -0.92 -19.27
C LEU A 151 -14.59 -1.49 -20.52
N ASP A 152 -13.92 -2.45 -21.18
CA ASP A 152 -14.54 -3.26 -22.23
C ASP A 152 -15.67 -4.12 -21.63
N ALA A 153 -16.92 -3.86 -22.03
CA ALA A 153 -18.09 -4.48 -21.45
C ALA A 153 -18.17 -6.00 -21.70
N GLU A 154 -17.68 -6.47 -22.84
CA GLU A 154 -17.71 -7.89 -23.20
C GLU A 154 -16.68 -8.66 -22.36
N LYS A 155 -15.43 -8.18 -22.34
CA LYS A 155 -14.35 -8.78 -21.54
C LYS A 155 -14.68 -8.76 -20.06
N PHE A 156 -15.19 -7.63 -19.56
CA PHE A 156 -15.57 -7.49 -18.16
C PHE A 156 -16.67 -8.49 -17.75
N THR A 157 -17.74 -8.56 -18.54
CA THR A 157 -18.84 -9.48 -18.26
C THR A 157 -18.37 -10.94 -18.33
N HIS A 158 -17.47 -11.27 -19.27
CA HIS A 158 -16.85 -12.58 -19.36
C HIS A 158 -16.05 -12.92 -18.10
N THR A 159 -15.16 -12.04 -17.65
CA THR A 159 -14.35 -12.23 -16.43
C THR A 159 -15.24 -12.46 -15.20
N VAL A 160 -16.30 -11.67 -15.02
CA VAL A 160 -17.24 -11.83 -13.89
C VAL A 160 -18.00 -13.14 -14.00
N THR A 161 -18.42 -13.54 -15.21
CA THR A 161 -19.11 -14.81 -15.44
C THR A 161 -18.23 -16.01 -15.11
N GLN A 162 -16.96 -16.00 -15.54
CA GLN A 162 -15.98 -17.03 -15.20
C GLN A 162 -15.75 -17.12 -13.69
N TYR A 163 -15.63 -15.98 -13.02
CA TYR A 163 -15.53 -15.92 -11.56
C TYR A 163 -16.77 -16.53 -10.89
N ASN A 164 -17.97 -16.12 -11.30
CA ASN A 164 -19.24 -16.63 -10.74
C ASN A 164 -19.38 -18.15 -10.90
N GLN A 165 -18.99 -18.70 -12.05
CA GLN A 165 -19.02 -20.14 -12.32
C GLN A 165 -18.00 -20.93 -11.48
N ALA A 166 -16.89 -20.30 -11.10
CA ALA A 166 -15.85 -20.92 -10.29
C ALA A 166 -16.15 -20.90 -8.78
N CYS A 167 -17.01 -20.00 -8.30
CA CYS A 167 -17.42 -19.92 -6.90
C CYS A 167 -18.02 -21.25 -6.42
N GLN A 168 -17.55 -21.74 -5.26
CA GLN A 168 -18.06 -22.95 -4.63
C GLN A 168 -18.99 -22.61 -3.46
N PRO A 169 -19.94 -23.49 -3.10
CA PRO A 169 -20.71 -23.36 -1.88
C PRO A 169 -19.79 -23.30 -0.65
N GLY A 170 -20.14 -22.45 0.32
CA GLY A 170 -19.44 -22.29 1.60
C GLY A 170 -20.28 -21.47 2.59
N HIS A 171 -19.76 -21.28 3.79
CA HIS A 171 -20.33 -20.50 4.89
C HIS A 171 -19.66 -19.13 4.96
N PHE A 172 -20.30 -18.15 4.31
CA PHE A 172 -19.77 -16.79 4.28
C PHE A 172 -19.70 -16.16 5.68
N ASP A 173 -18.50 -15.73 6.07
CA ASP A 173 -18.29 -14.86 7.23
C ASP A 173 -17.23 -13.81 6.90
N HIS A 174 -17.68 -12.58 6.67
CA HIS A 174 -16.81 -11.44 6.36
C HIS A 174 -15.84 -11.03 7.48
N THR A 175 -15.90 -11.64 8.66
CA THR A 175 -15.08 -11.29 9.84
C THR A 175 -13.93 -12.26 10.13
N LEU A 176 -13.83 -13.36 9.37
CA LEU A 176 -12.81 -14.38 9.51
C LEU A 176 -12.48 -14.99 8.15
N LEU A 177 -11.37 -15.72 8.08
CA LEU A 177 -11.02 -16.51 6.89
C LEU A 177 -12.03 -17.64 6.74
N ASP A 178 -13.03 -17.46 5.88
CA ASP A 178 -14.14 -18.39 5.67
C ASP A 178 -13.80 -19.54 4.71
N ASP A 179 -14.74 -20.43 4.42
CA ASP A 179 -14.56 -21.55 3.48
C ASP A 179 -15.11 -21.25 2.07
N CYS A 180 -15.49 -19.99 1.79
CA CYS A 180 -15.98 -19.57 0.48
C CYS A 180 -14.81 -19.36 -0.49
N ALA A 181 -14.57 -20.31 -1.39
CA ALA A 181 -13.47 -20.26 -2.36
C ALA A 181 -13.90 -20.51 -3.81
N THR A 182 -13.05 -20.15 -4.77
CA THR A 182 -13.20 -20.53 -6.18
C THR A 182 -12.44 -21.82 -6.52
N LYS A 183 -12.95 -22.62 -7.46
CA LYS A 183 -12.26 -23.79 -8.01
C LYS A 183 -11.97 -23.61 -9.50
N ASN A 184 -10.79 -24.06 -9.95
CA ASN A 184 -10.36 -23.99 -11.36
C ASN A 184 -10.35 -22.57 -11.96
N LEU A 185 -10.04 -21.55 -11.14
CA LEU A 185 -9.90 -20.16 -11.55
C LEU A 185 -8.49 -19.66 -11.26
N THR A 186 -7.93 -18.87 -12.17
CA THR A 186 -6.64 -18.17 -11.96
C THR A 186 -6.83 -16.68 -12.22
N PRO A 187 -6.45 -15.80 -11.26
CA PRO A 187 -6.04 -16.13 -9.90
C PRO A 187 -7.18 -16.79 -9.11
N ALA A 188 -6.86 -17.62 -8.12
CA ALA A 188 -7.89 -18.13 -7.21
C ALA A 188 -8.45 -16.97 -6.37
N LYS A 189 -9.67 -17.13 -5.84
CA LYS A 189 -10.14 -16.39 -4.68
C LYS A 189 -10.29 -17.39 -3.54
N THR A 190 -9.39 -17.32 -2.56
CA THR A 190 -9.26 -18.36 -1.52
C THR A 190 -10.28 -18.25 -0.38
N HIS A 191 -10.83 -17.05 -0.16
CA HIS A 191 -11.82 -16.75 0.88
C HIS A 191 -12.82 -15.69 0.39
N TRP A 192 -13.98 -15.62 1.03
CA TRP A 192 -15.11 -14.71 0.75
C TRP A 192 -15.63 -14.77 -0.69
N ALA A 193 -15.38 -15.87 -1.41
CA ALA A 193 -15.82 -16.03 -2.78
C ALA A 193 -17.33 -16.25 -2.85
N ARG A 194 -18.06 -15.19 -3.18
CA ARG A 194 -19.49 -15.24 -3.53
C ARG A 194 -19.67 -14.81 -4.98
N PRO A 195 -20.59 -15.42 -5.75
CA PRO A 195 -20.97 -14.91 -7.07
C PRO A 195 -21.38 -13.43 -6.99
N LEU A 196 -21.09 -12.65 -8.02
CA LEU A 196 -21.64 -11.31 -8.24
C LEU A 196 -22.90 -11.45 -9.09
N ASP A 197 -24.06 -11.58 -8.44
CA ASP A 197 -25.35 -11.91 -9.07
C ASP A 197 -26.54 -11.13 -8.48
N ALA A 198 -26.29 -10.26 -7.51
CA ALA A 198 -27.32 -9.51 -6.81
C ALA A 198 -27.18 -7.99 -7.10
N PRO A 199 -27.75 -7.48 -8.20
CA PRO A 199 -27.71 -6.06 -8.51
C PRO A 199 -28.39 -5.21 -7.41
N PRO A 200 -28.06 -3.92 -7.27
CA PRO A 200 -27.10 -3.17 -8.09
C PRO A 200 -25.65 -3.63 -7.88
N TYR A 201 -24.86 -3.52 -8.96
CA TYR A 201 -23.41 -3.70 -8.96
C TYR A 201 -22.73 -2.36 -8.72
N TYR A 202 -21.58 -2.40 -8.05
CA TYR A 202 -20.79 -1.23 -7.70
C TYR A 202 -19.34 -1.39 -8.16
N GLY A 203 -18.75 -0.27 -8.60
CA GLY A 203 -17.36 -0.20 -9.03
C GLY A 203 -16.62 0.97 -8.42
N TYR A 204 -15.45 0.70 -7.85
CA TYR A 204 -14.56 1.72 -7.28
C TYR A 204 -13.22 1.69 -7.99
N ALA A 205 -12.86 2.76 -8.70
CA ALA A 205 -11.55 2.90 -9.31
C ALA A 205 -10.48 3.08 -8.21
N LEU A 206 -9.38 2.35 -8.35
CA LEU A 206 -8.30 2.27 -7.38
C LEU A 206 -7.00 2.79 -7.98
N ARG A 207 -6.20 3.50 -7.18
CA ARG A 207 -4.81 3.87 -7.48
C ARG A 207 -3.88 3.52 -6.31
N PRO A 208 -2.56 3.42 -6.56
CA PRO A 208 -1.58 3.23 -5.51
C PRO A 208 -1.48 4.50 -4.65
N GLY A 209 -1.79 4.37 -3.37
CA GLY A 209 -1.65 5.40 -2.36
C GLY A 209 -0.41 5.15 -1.50
N ILE A 210 0.67 5.89 -1.71
CA ILE A 210 1.90 5.76 -0.91
C ILE A 210 1.79 6.59 0.38
N THR A 211 2.21 6.02 1.51
CA THR A 211 2.21 6.72 2.82
C THR A 211 3.60 7.03 3.32
N PHE A 212 4.51 6.06 3.26
CA PHE A 212 5.89 6.24 3.69
C PHE A 212 6.77 5.16 3.04
N THR A 213 8.05 5.46 2.87
CA THR A 213 9.05 4.59 2.23
C THR A 213 9.87 3.80 3.25
N TYR A 214 10.39 2.63 2.87
CA TYR A 214 11.19 1.79 3.78
C TYR A 214 12.69 2.01 3.62
N LEU A 215 13.14 2.67 2.55
CA LEU A 215 14.53 3.09 2.42
C LEU A 215 14.88 4.05 3.55
N GLY A 216 15.94 3.75 4.29
CA GLY A 216 16.36 4.57 5.42
C GLY A 216 17.83 4.37 5.79
N LEU A 217 18.27 5.16 6.76
CA LEU A 217 19.59 5.05 7.36
C LEU A 217 19.66 3.79 8.23
N LYS A 218 20.75 3.04 8.13
CA LYS A 218 21.02 1.92 9.03
C LYS A 218 21.31 2.44 10.43
N VAL A 219 20.65 1.85 11.42
CA VAL A 219 20.87 2.16 12.84
C VAL A 219 21.01 0.90 13.69
N ASN A 220 21.58 1.06 14.87
CA ASN A 220 21.54 0.04 15.94
C ASN A 220 20.35 0.26 16.90
N GLU A 221 20.27 -0.56 17.95
CA GLU A 221 19.24 -0.48 18.99
C GLU A 221 19.25 0.84 19.79
N ARG A 222 20.32 1.63 19.66
CA ARG A 222 20.48 2.97 20.24
C ARG A 222 20.16 4.10 19.26
N ALA A 223 19.58 3.78 18.11
CA ALA A 223 19.25 4.73 17.05
C ALA A 223 20.46 5.46 16.43
N ALA A 224 21.70 4.99 16.68
CA ALA A 224 22.91 5.60 16.15
C ALA A 224 23.06 5.29 14.66
N VAL A 225 23.33 6.30 13.83
CA VAL A 225 23.52 6.13 12.38
C VAL A 225 24.87 5.46 12.10
N HIS A 226 24.91 4.49 11.19
CA HIS A 226 26.15 3.81 10.82
C HIS A 226 26.87 4.48 9.63
N PHE A 227 28.20 4.45 9.65
CA PHE A 227 29.08 4.80 8.55
C PHE A 227 30.15 3.72 8.41
N ALA A 228 30.27 3.13 7.21
CA ALA A 228 31.20 2.04 6.94
C ALA A 228 31.10 0.90 7.98
N GLY A 229 29.88 0.55 8.38
CA GLY A 229 29.59 -0.47 9.37
C GLY A 229 29.68 -0.04 10.84
N HIS A 230 30.22 1.15 11.14
CA HIS A 230 30.44 1.62 12.52
C HIS A 230 29.39 2.64 12.97
N PRO A 231 28.84 2.53 14.19
CA PRO A 231 27.88 3.49 14.71
C PRO A 231 28.54 4.85 15.00
N SER A 232 27.87 5.93 14.62
CA SER A 232 28.25 7.29 14.96
C SER A 232 28.16 7.53 16.47
N ARG A 233 29.02 8.41 16.98
CA ARG A 233 29.08 8.76 18.40
C ARG A 233 28.03 9.79 18.80
N ASN A 234 27.58 10.62 17.85
CA ASN A 234 26.76 11.79 18.11
C ASN A 234 25.63 12.01 17.10
N LEU A 235 25.47 11.11 16.11
CA LEU A 235 24.36 11.18 15.16
C LEU A 235 23.35 10.06 15.39
N PHE A 236 22.11 10.45 15.65
CA PHE A 236 20.99 9.56 15.92
C PHE A 236 19.80 9.91 15.03
N VAL A 237 19.00 8.92 14.65
CA VAL A 237 17.82 9.12 13.79
C VAL A 237 16.63 8.28 14.25
N ALA A 238 15.43 8.81 14.07
CA ALA A 238 14.18 8.15 14.43
C ALA A 238 13.12 8.37 13.35
N GLY A 239 12.01 7.63 13.44
CA GLY A 239 10.87 7.78 12.54
C GLY A 239 11.10 7.13 11.17
N GLU A 240 10.53 7.72 10.13
CA GLU A 240 10.57 7.15 8.77
C GLU A 240 11.99 7.00 8.24
N MET A 241 12.91 7.92 8.58
CA MET A 241 14.29 7.89 8.11
C MET A 241 15.09 6.65 8.57
N MET A 242 14.56 5.84 9.48
CA MET A 242 15.14 4.53 9.84
C MET A 242 14.18 3.36 9.64
N ALA A 243 12.99 3.58 9.05
CA ALA A 243 11.93 2.56 8.99
C ALA A 243 12.38 1.21 8.43
N GLY A 244 13.31 1.20 7.47
CA GLY A 244 13.90 -0.01 6.88
C GLY A 244 14.59 -0.97 7.84
N ASN A 245 15.01 -0.51 9.02
CA ASN A 245 15.59 -1.37 10.07
C ASN A 245 14.53 -2.26 10.74
N VAL A 246 13.25 -1.91 10.61
CA VAL A 246 12.10 -2.64 11.20
C VAL A 246 11.21 -3.22 10.10
N LEU A 247 11.05 -2.51 8.98
CA LEU A 247 10.14 -2.84 7.89
C LEU A 247 10.93 -3.13 6.60
N GLY A 248 11.13 -4.41 6.29
CA GLY A 248 11.75 -4.83 5.03
C GLY A 248 10.76 -4.99 3.87
N LYS A 249 9.61 -5.61 4.14
CA LYS A 249 8.51 -5.83 3.18
C LYS A 249 7.19 -5.93 3.91
N GLY A 250 6.11 -5.45 3.29
CA GLY A 250 4.78 -5.46 3.89
C GLY A 250 4.66 -4.45 5.03
N TYR A 251 3.49 -4.39 5.66
CA TYR A 251 3.23 -3.44 6.75
C TYR A 251 2.29 -4.07 7.77
N THR A 252 2.67 -4.02 9.04
CA THR A 252 1.79 -4.36 10.16
C THR A 252 1.17 -3.07 10.70
N ALA A 253 -0.16 -3.04 10.78
CA ALA A 253 -0.90 -1.87 11.25
C ALA A 253 -0.39 -1.39 12.63
N GLY A 254 -0.21 -0.07 12.76
CA GLY A 254 0.27 0.56 14.00
C GLY A 254 1.80 0.65 14.15
N VAL A 255 2.57 -0.15 13.40
CA VAL A 255 4.04 -0.19 13.57
C VAL A 255 4.71 1.16 13.25
N GLY A 256 4.17 1.96 12.32
CA GLY A 256 4.70 3.31 12.07
C GLY A 256 4.70 4.20 13.32
N MET A 257 3.62 4.15 14.11
CA MET A 257 3.51 4.89 15.37
C MET A 257 4.47 4.36 16.44
N SER A 258 4.64 3.03 16.49
CA SER A 258 5.61 2.38 17.38
C SER A 258 7.05 2.76 17.04
N ILE A 259 7.41 2.80 15.75
CA ILE A 259 8.74 3.24 15.29
C ILE A 259 8.98 4.68 15.74
N GLY A 260 8.09 5.61 15.41
CA GLY A 260 8.25 7.02 15.77
C GLY A 260 8.35 7.25 17.28
N THR A 261 7.48 6.60 18.06
CA THR A 261 7.43 6.79 19.52
C THR A 261 8.64 6.19 20.22
N THR A 262 8.99 4.93 19.90
CA THR A 262 10.05 4.21 20.59
C THR A 262 11.42 4.74 20.19
N PHE A 263 11.72 4.83 18.89
CA PHE A 263 13.03 5.32 18.44
C PHE A 263 13.17 6.81 18.65
N GLY A 264 12.08 7.60 18.64
CA GLY A 264 12.14 9.01 19.01
C GLY A 264 12.62 9.22 20.44
N ARG A 265 12.11 8.41 21.38
CA ARG A 265 12.57 8.42 22.78
C ARG A 265 14.02 7.97 22.92
N ILE A 266 14.40 6.88 22.24
CA ILE A 266 15.78 6.36 22.27
C ILE A 266 16.77 7.39 21.72
N ALA A 267 16.53 7.89 20.50
CA ALA A 267 17.38 8.87 19.84
C ALA A 267 17.53 10.14 20.68
N GLY A 268 16.46 10.63 21.31
CA GLY A 268 16.51 11.78 22.21
C GLY A 268 17.38 11.55 23.45
N ILE A 269 17.25 10.38 24.09
CA ILE A 269 18.08 10.03 25.26
C ILE A 269 19.56 9.92 24.87
N GLU A 270 19.86 9.25 23.75
CA GLU A 270 21.24 9.03 23.31
C GLU A 270 21.90 10.32 22.82
N ALA A 271 21.17 11.19 22.11
CA ALA A 271 21.64 12.52 21.76
C ALA A 271 22.00 13.34 23.00
N ALA A 272 21.16 13.34 24.04
CA ALA A 272 21.44 14.03 25.29
C ALA A 272 22.70 13.48 25.99
N ARG A 273 22.87 12.14 26.01
CA ARG A 273 24.06 11.49 26.56
C ARG A 273 25.33 11.83 25.79
N ALA A 274 25.26 11.86 24.45
CA ALA A 274 26.39 12.21 23.60
C ALA A 274 26.85 13.65 23.87
N ALA A 275 25.92 14.60 23.94
CA ALA A 275 26.22 16.00 24.25
C ALA A 275 26.92 16.18 25.61
N HIS A 276 26.50 15.45 26.65
CA HIS A 276 27.15 15.52 27.97
C HIS A 276 28.59 14.97 27.95
N LYS A 277 28.85 13.91 27.16
CA LYS A 277 30.18 13.32 27.05
C LYS A 277 31.14 14.21 26.27
N GLU A 278 30.67 14.86 25.20
CA GLU A 278 31.48 15.79 24.42
C GLU A 278 31.89 17.01 25.27
N ALA A 279 30.97 17.56 26.07
CA ALA A 279 31.29 18.66 27.00
C ALA A 279 32.38 18.29 28.02
N GLN A 280 32.44 17.03 28.46
CA GLN A 280 33.47 16.53 29.38
C GLN A 280 34.83 16.30 28.69
N HIS A 281 34.86 16.03 27.39
CA HIS A 281 36.11 15.92 26.62
C HIS A 281 36.69 17.29 26.23
N GLU A 282 35.86 18.33 26.07
CA GLU A 282 36.36 19.69 25.80
C GLU A 282 36.86 20.41 27.06
N THR A 283 36.45 19.96 28.25
CA THR A 283 36.84 20.55 29.54
C THR A 283 37.98 19.81 30.26
N ALA A 284 38.47 18.72 29.69
CA ALA A 284 39.59 17.92 30.19
C ALA A 284 40.86 18.14 29.36
#